data_AF-A0A2W2AJP1-F1
#
_entry.id   AF-A0A2W2AJP1-F1
#
_cell.length_a   1.000
_cell.length_b   1.000
_cell.length_c   1.000
_cell.angle_alpha   90.00
_cell.angle_beta   90.00
_cell.angle_gamma   90.00
#
_symmetry.space_group_name_H-M   'P 1'
#
loop_
_entity.id
_entity.type
_entity.pdbx_description
1 polymer ?
#
loop_
_entity_poly.entity_id
_entity_poly.type
_entity_poly.pdbx_seq_one_letter_code
_entity_poly.pdbx_strand_id
1 'polypeptide(L)'
;MSAGGRHTDPPRGRDPWDDDDDLDTAFGPDTASIRSRSRPERVRAGTAIVLGVIGVAVVLVVVLGVILSGVQRGVGGVFPQPEADRARFVAAASALPGVTAVERARSEKTSFAGYDVTALVRADPALGADDRRALVSAVSAAAADASGSGVRIWADVDFGSQQVGVSDSEDASQRRLRMAGQLDAIGGVVGVSCTFAAGADGRSDEPAAQQVTVRSAGTGTGFAAVAAAAEQVGDDVFPGVQVRTVQP
;
A
#
# COMPACT_ATOMS: atom_id res chain seq x y z
N MET A 1 -45.35 -60.30 -32.94
CA MET A 1 -44.28 -61.14 -33.53
C MET A 1 -43.12 -60.21 -33.83
N SER A 2 -42.00 -60.45 -33.16
CA SER A 2 -40.80 -59.62 -33.19
C SER A 2 -39.78 -60.29 -34.11
N ALA A 3 -39.22 -59.52 -35.05
CA ALA A 3 -38.03 -59.84 -35.83
C ALA A 3 -37.42 -58.46 -36.19
N GLY A 4 -36.16 -58.14 -35.96
CA GLY A 4 -34.99 -58.99 -35.81
C GLY A 4 -33.98 -58.63 -36.91
N GLY A 5 -33.23 -57.55 -36.69
CA GLY A 5 -31.86 -57.34 -37.19
C GLY A 5 -31.63 -56.96 -38.67
N ARG A 6 -30.88 -55.86 -38.88
CA ARG A 6 -29.50 -55.89 -39.43
C ARG A 6 -28.89 -54.48 -39.40
N HIS A 7 -27.92 -54.31 -38.50
CA HIS A 7 -26.89 -53.28 -38.58
C HIS A 7 -25.94 -53.62 -39.74
N THR A 8 -25.64 -52.64 -40.59
CA THR A 8 -24.58 -52.71 -41.59
C THR A 8 -23.45 -51.78 -41.18
N ASP A 9 -22.37 -52.36 -40.65
CA ASP A 9 -21.06 -51.68 -40.50
C ASP A 9 -20.36 -51.59 -41.87
N PRO A 10 -19.80 -50.43 -42.24
CA PRO A 10 -18.86 -50.34 -43.34
C PRO A 10 -17.42 -50.68 -42.90
N PRO A 11 -16.53 -51.05 -43.84
CA PRO A 11 -15.25 -51.68 -43.54
C PRO A 11 -14.22 -50.70 -42.95
N ARG A 12 -13.41 -51.21 -42.01
CA ARG A 12 -12.20 -50.58 -41.48
C ARG A 12 -11.22 -50.29 -42.61
N GLY A 13 -11.22 -49.04 -43.08
CA GLY A 13 -10.12 -48.47 -43.85
C GLY A 13 -8.91 -48.30 -42.94
N ARG A 14 -7.78 -48.84 -43.39
CA ARG A 14 -6.43 -48.61 -42.87
C ARG A 14 -6.21 -47.11 -42.67
N ASP A 15 -5.83 -46.71 -41.46
CA ASP A 15 -5.46 -45.33 -41.18
C ASP A 15 -4.05 -45.06 -41.73
N PRO A 16 -3.80 -43.99 -42.51
CA PRO A 16 -2.50 -43.74 -43.17
C PRO A 16 -1.41 -43.17 -42.25
N TRP A 17 -1.55 -43.29 -40.93
CA TRP A 17 -0.73 -42.58 -39.94
C TRP A 17 0.18 -43.52 -39.12
N ASP A 18 0.53 -44.67 -39.70
CA ASP A 18 1.45 -45.69 -39.17
C ASP A 18 2.81 -45.64 -39.92
N ASP A 19 3.33 -44.44 -40.19
CA ASP A 19 4.73 -44.25 -40.58
C ASP A 19 5.49 -43.70 -39.37
N ASP A 20 5.90 -44.64 -38.51
CA ASP A 20 6.98 -44.46 -37.56
C ASP A 20 8.28 -44.09 -38.30
N ASP A 21 9.03 -43.15 -37.72
CA ASP A 21 10.50 -43.21 -37.61
C ASP A 21 11.42 -43.05 -38.85
N ASP A 22 11.07 -42.20 -39.81
CA ASP A 22 12.02 -41.81 -40.87
C ASP A 22 12.90 -40.58 -40.52
N LEU A 23 12.66 -39.92 -39.39
CA LEU A 23 13.40 -38.73 -38.97
C LEU A 23 14.76 -39.03 -38.32
N ASP A 24 14.95 -40.24 -37.78
CA ASP A 24 16.17 -40.65 -37.10
C ASP A 24 17.30 -41.03 -38.08
N THR A 25 16.95 -41.36 -39.33
CA THR A 25 17.93 -41.68 -40.38
C THR A 25 18.54 -40.42 -41.02
N ALA A 26 17.85 -39.28 -40.96
CA ALA A 26 18.26 -38.06 -41.68
C ALA A 26 19.26 -37.18 -40.92
N PHE A 27 19.32 -37.26 -39.57
CA PHE A 27 20.04 -36.25 -38.78
C PHE A 27 21.11 -36.77 -37.83
N GLY A 28 21.27 -38.10 -37.67
CA GLY A 28 22.28 -38.67 -36.77
C GLY A 28 22.06 -38.28 -35.29
N PRO A 29 22.68 -38.99 -34.35
CA PRO A 29 22.35 -38.87 -32.92
C PRO A 29 22.78 -37.54 -32.25
N ASP A 30 23.34 -36.58 -32.98
CA ASP A 30 24.08 -35.45 -32.41
C ASP A 30 23.47 -34.05 -32.65
N THR A 31 22.21 -33.92 -33.09
CA THR A 31 21.63 -32.59 -33.40
C THR A 31 20.49 -32.11 -32.49
N ALA A 32 20.10 -32.85 -31.45
CA ALA A 32 19.10 -32.39 -30.49
C ALA A 32 19.72 -31.66 -29.28
N SER A 33 20.62 -30.69 -29.50
CA SER A 33 21.12 -29.82 -28.42
C SER A 33 20.17 -28.63 -28.17
N ILE A 34 18.89 -28.88 -27.94
CA ILE A 34 18.05 -27.90 -27.25
C ILE A 34 18.27 -28.13 -25.77
N ARG A 35 18.81 -27.12 -25.09
CA ARG A 35 18.97 -27.12 -23.63
C ARG A 35 17.59 -27.33 -23.00
N SER A 36 17.27 -28.57 -22.64
CA SER A 36 16.06 -28.87 -21.91
C SER A 36 16.22 -28.23 -20.53
N ARG A 37 15.53 -27.11 -20.30
CA ARG A 37 15.50 -26.46 -18.99
C ARG A 37 15.19 -27.52 -17.93
N SER A 38 16.06 -27.59 -16.93
CA SER A 38 15.97 -28.59 -15.88
C SER A 38 14.63 -28.45 -15.14
N ARG A 39 14.05 -29.57 -14.66
CA ARG A 39 12.81 -29.56 -13.83
C ARG A 39 12.78 -28.45 -12.75
N PRO A 40 13.86 -28.17 -11.99
CA PRO A 40 13.84 -27.09 -11.00
C PRO A 40 13.73 -25.68 -11.60
N GLU A 41 14.25 -25.41 -12.81
CA GLU A 41 14.11 -24.11 -13.47
C GLU A 41 12.69 -23.89 -14.02
N ARG A 42 12.03 -24.95 -14.50
CA ARG A 42 10.61 -24.90 -14.91
C ARG A 42 9.68 -24.63 -13.73
N VAL A 43 9.97 -25.22 -12.57
CA VAL A 43 9.19 -24.98 -11.36
C VAL A 43 9.38 -23.53 -10.90
N ARG A 44 10.61 -23.01 -10.80
CA ARG A 44 10.87 -21.61 -10.39
C ARG A 44 10.21 -20.57 -11.32
N ALA A 45 10.27 -20.79 -12.63
CA ALA A 45 9.58 -19.93 -13.59
C ALA A 45 8.05 -20.06 -13.49
N GLY A 46 7.53 -21.28 -13.30
CA GLY A 46 6.11 -21.53 -13.08
C GLY A 46 5.56 -20.86 -11.83
N THR A 47 6.30 -20.90 -10.71
CA THR A 47 5.89 -20.26 -9.46
C THR A 47 5.88 -18.73 -9.59
N ALA A 48 6.87 -18.14 -10.28
CA ALA A 48 6.92 -16.70 -10.50
C ALA A 48 5.76 -16.20 -11.37
N ILE A 49 5.40 -16.96 -12.42
CA ILE A 49 4.26 -16.63 -13.29
C ILE A 49 2.93 -16.78 -12.53
N VAL A 50 2.75 -17.85 -11.77
CA VAL A 50 1.53 -18.07 -10.97
C VAL A 50 1.37 -16.99 -9.90
N LEU A 51 2.45 -16.61 -9.20
CA LEU A 51 2.43 -15.50 -8.24
C LEU A 51 2.10 -14.16 -8.92
N GLY A 52 2.66 -13.90 -10.11
CA GLY A 52 2.34 -12.70 -10.89
C GLY A 52 0.87 -12.63 -11.32
N VAL A 53 0.30 -13.74 -11.79
CA VAL A 53 -1.11 -13.82 -12.20
C VAL A 53 -2.05 -13.65 -11.01
N ILE A 54 -1.74 -14.27 -9.86
CA ILE A 54 -2.51 -14.09 -8.63
C ILE A 54 -2.48 -12.62 -8.20
N GLY A 55 -1.30 -11.98 -8.25
CA GLY A 55 -1.17 -10.54 -7.96
C GLY A 55 -2.08 -9.70 -8.84
N VAL A 56 -2.05 -9.91 -10.17
CA VAL A 56 -2.90 -9.17 -11.11
C VAL A 56 -4.39 -9.45 -10.89
N ALA A 57 -4.78 -10.69 -10.61
CA ALA A 57 -6.16 -11.05 -10.34
C ALA A 57 -6.69 -10.41 -9.04
N VAL A 58 -5.88 -10.37 -7.98
CA VAL A 58 -6.21 -9.66 -6.74
C VAL A 58 -6.36 -8.17 -7.01
N VAL A 59 -5.44 -7.55 -7.75
CA VAL A 59 -5.54 -6.13 -8.13
C VAL A 59 -6.83 -5.86 -8.91
N LEU A 60 -7.17 -6.70 -9.89
CA LEU A 60 -8.41 -6.53 -10.66
C LEU A 60 -9.66 -6.66 -9.80
N VAL A 61 -9.71 -7.63 -8.88
CA VAL A 61 -10.83 -7.80 -7.95
C VAL A 61 -10.95 -6.59 -7.02
N VAL A 62 -9.82 -6.07 -6.53
CA VAL A 62 -9.78 -4.86 -5.70
C VAL A 62 -10.28 -3.66 -6.50
N VAL A 63 -9.75 -3.42 -7.70
CA VAL A 63 -10.17 -2.31 -8.57
C VAL A 63 -11.65 -2.40 -8.95
N LEU A 64 -12.16 -3.58 -9.30
CA LEU A 64 -13.59 -3.76 -9.58
C LEU A 64 -14.43 -3.52 -8.31
N GLY A 65 -13.95 -3.97 -7.15
CA GLY A 65 -14.58 -3.73 -5.85
C GLY A 65 -14.67 -2.24 -5.50
N VAL A 66 -13.64 -1.46 -5.83
CA VAL A 66 -13.62 0.00 -5.67
C VAL A 66 -14.66 0.67 -6.57
N ILE A 67 -14.75 0.27 -7.85
CA ILE A 67 -15.73 0.81 -8.80
C ILE A 67 -17.17 0.52 -8.33
N LEU A 68 -17.43 -0.69 -7.85
CA LEU A 68 -18.76 -1.10 -7.36
C LEU A 68 -19.13 -0.43 -6.03
N SER A 69 -18.16 -0.21 -5.14
CA SER A 69 -18.37 0.49 -3.86
C SER A 69 -18.67 1.98 -4.03
N GLY A 70 -18.25 2.59 -5.14
CA GLY A 70 -18.61 3.96 -5.51
C GLY A 70 -20.11 4.18 -5.74
N VAL A 71 -20.86 3.13 -6.09
CA VAL A 71 -22.28 3.21 -6.46
C VAL A 71 -23.22 3.02 -5.26
N GLN A 72 -22.74 2.49 -4.13
CA GLN A 72 -23.53 2.25 -2.91
C GLN A 72 -23.42 3.37 -1.87
N ARG A 73 -22.88 4.55 -2.22
CA ARG A 73 -22.81 5.72 -1.33
C ARG A 73 -24.21 6.31 -1.06
N GLY A 74 -24.97 5.68 -0.18
CA GLY A 74 -26.19 6.20 0.44
C GLY A 74 -27.41 6.33 -0.48
N VAL A 75 -28.58 6.50 0.12
CA VAL A 75 -29.81 6.89 -0.59
C VAL A 75 -29.55 8.25 -1.26
N GLY A 76 -29.10 8.23 -2.51
CA GLY A 76 -28.92 9.40 -3.37
C GLY A 76 -27.50 9.95 -3.58
N GLY A 77 -26.41 9.45 -2.96
CA GLY A 77 -25.04 9.88 -3.33
C GLY A 77 -24.56 11.28 -2.90
N VAL A 78 -25.43 12.13 -2.34
CA VAL A 78 -25.15 13.58 -2.18
C VAL A 78 -24.64 13.97 -0.78
N PHE A 79 -24.82 13.14 0.25
CA PHE A 79 -24.53 13.55 1.64
C PHE A 79 -23.30 12.84 2.25
N PRO A 80 -22.43 13.56 2.98
CA PRO A 80 -21.29 12.97 3.69
C PRO A 80 -21.72 11.90 4.69
N GLN A 81 -21.00 10.78 4.76
CA GLN A 81 -21.22 9.70 5.73
C GLN A 81 -19.99 9.48 6.62
N PRO A 82 -19.57 10.49 7.42
CA PRO A 82 -18.29 10.48 8.13
C PRO A 82 -18.10 9.27 9.03
N GLU A 83 -19.16 8.77 9.67
CA GLU A 83 -19.07 7.61 10.57
C GLU A 83 -18.93 6.28 9.82
N ALA A 84 -19.59 6.13 8.66
CA ALA A 84 -19.46 4.94 7.83
C ALA A 84 -18.08 4.89 7.15
N ASP A 85 -17.62 6.05 6.65
CA ASP A 85 -16.30 6.19 6.03
C ASP A 85 -15.18 5.99 7.07
N ARG A 86 -15.34 6.52 8.28
CA ARG A 86 -14.47 6.22 9.42
C ARG A 86 -14.41 4.73 9.73
N ALA A 87 -15.56 4.06 9.82
CA ALA A 87 -15.61 2.61 10.10
C ALA A 87 -14.93 1.79 8.99
N ARG A 88 -15.13 2.19 7.71
CA ARG A 88 -14.46 1.56 6.57
C ARG A 88 -12.94 1.73 6.65
N PHE A 89 -12.46 2.94 6.92
CA PHE A 89 -11.04 3.20 7.10
C PHE A 89 -10.45 2.37 8.25
N VAL A 90 -11.09 2.36 9.42
CA VAL A 90 -10.63 1.59 10.59
C VAL A 90 -10.54 0.11 10.27
N ALA A 91 -11.57 -0.46 9.61
CA ALA A 91 -11.56 -1.87 9.22
C ALA A 91 -10.43 -2.19 8.23
N ALA A 92 -10.24 -1.35 7.20
CA ALA A 92 -9.19 -1.53 6.21
C ALA A 92 -7.79 -1.41 6.84
N ALA A 93 -7.54 -0.33 7.59
CA ALA A 93 -6.26 -0.07 8.24
C ALA A 93 -5.90 -1.14 9.28
N SER A 94 -6.88 -1.63 10.05
CA SER A 94 -6.65 -2.68 11.05
C SER A 94 -6.27 -4.03 10.43
N ALA A 95 -6.59 -4.25 9.15
CA ALA A 95 -6.25 -5.47 8.43
C ALA A 95 -4.87 -5.40 7.73
N LEU A 96 -4.18 -4.25 7.77
CA LEU A 96 -2.90 -4.09 7.11
C LEU A 96 -1.77 -4.82 7.85
N PRO A 97 -0.85 -5.50 7.14
CA PRO A 97 0.33 -6.09 7.74
C PRO A 97 1.17 -5.04 8.47
N GLY A 98 1.62 -5.38 9.68
CA GLY A 98 2.43 -4.48 10.51
C GLY A 98 1.64 -3.47 11.34
N VAL A 99 0.29 -3.41 11.21
CA VAL A 99 -0.57 -2.66 12.14
C VAL A 99 -0.89 -3.49 13.36
N THR A 100 -0.73 -2.91 14.55
CA THR A 100 -1.03 -3.53 15.83
C THR A 100 -2.37 -3.06 16.41
N ALA A 101 -2.74 -1.80 16.17
CA ALA A 101 -4.02 -1.24 16.58
C ALA A 101 -4.38 0.03 15.77
N VAL A 102 -5.67 0.33 15.68
CA VAL A 102 -6.17 1.62 15.22
C VAL A 102 -6.96 2.27 16.36
N GLU A 103 -6.49 3.42 16.82
CA GLU A 103 -6.96 4.11 18.01
C GLU A 103 -7.49 5.51 17.66
N ARG A 104 -8.25 6.10 18.60
CA ARG A 104 -8.65 7.52 18.57
C ARG A 104 -9.36 7.95 17.28
N ALA A 105 -9.95 7.00 16.56
CA ALA A 105 -10.63 7.26 15.31
C ALA A 105 -11.89 8.09 15.54
N ARG A 106 -11.94 9.33 15.04
CA ARG A 106 -13.05 10.27 15.25
C ARG A 106 -13.31 11.14 14.03
N SER A 107 -14.56 11.56 13.86
CA SER A 107 -14.96 12.54 12.83
C SER A 107 -15.14 13.93 13.42
N GLU A 108 -14.61 14.94 12.74
CA GLU A 108 -14.69 16.35 13.06
C GLU A 108 -15.38 17.08 11.90
N LYS A 109 -16.42 17.87 12.19
CA LYS A 109 -17.08 18.68 11.15
C LYS A 109 -16.22 19.91 10.86
N THR A 110 -15.87 20.11 9.60
CA THR A 110 -14.99 21.22 9.15
C THR A 110 -15.74 22.28 8.36
N SER A 111 -16.85 21.92 7.69
CA SER A 111 -17.70 22.88 6.97
C SER A 111 -19.15 22.39 6.93
N PHE A 112 -20.03 23.10 6.21
CA PHE A 112 -21.45 22.74 6.10
C PHE A 112 -21.65 21.29 5.63
N ALA A 113 -20.87 20.86 4.65
CA ALA A 113 -20.86 19.50 4.08
C ALA A 113 -19.47 18.85 4.12
N GLY A 114 -18.58 19.34 4.99
CA GLY A 114 -17.19 18.88 5.11
C GLY A 114 -16.93 18.23 6.46
N TYR A 115 -16.25 17.09 6.43
CA TYR A 115 -15.80 16.36 7.61
C TYR A 115 -14.35 15.90 7.42
N ASP A 116 -13.55 16.03 8.46
CA ASP A 116 -12.27 15.34 8.57
C ASP A 116 -12.45 14.14 9.50
N VAL A 117 -11.94 12.99 9.14
CA VAL A 117 -11.79 11.84 10.02
C VAL A 117 -10.32 11.74 10.38
N THR A 118 -10.05 11.55 11.66
CA THR A 118 -8.69 11.40 12.19
C THR A 118 -8.54 10.05 12.87
N ALA A 119 -7.38 9.42 12.78
CA ALA A 119 -7.08 8.17 13.47
C ALA A 119 -5.59 8.04 13.80
N LEU A 120 -5.26 7.27 14.83
CA LEU A 120 -3.90 6.88 15.18
C LEU A 120 -3.71 5.40 14.85
N VAL A 121 -2.84 5.09 13.89
CA VAL A 121 -2.49 3.73 13.48
C VAL A 121 -1.19 3.35 14.18
N ARG A 122 -1.27 2.43 15.14
CA ARG A 122 -0.10 1.85 15.81
C ARG A 122 0.53 0.81 14.89
N ALA A 123 1.77 0.99 14.53
CA ALA A 123 2.55 0.03 13.76
C ALA A 123 3.50 -0.77 14.67
N ASP A 124 3.95 -1.93 14.21
CA ASP A 124 5.02 -2.67 14.87
C ASP A 124 6.32 -1.84 14.80
N PRO A 125 6.92 -1.46 15.95
CA PRO A 125 8.14 -0.66 15.97
C PRO A 125 9.35 -1.39 15.34
N ALA A 126 9.31 -2.72 15.22
CA ALA A 126 10.37 -3.53 14.65
C ALA A 126 10.34 -3.60 13.10
N LEU A 127 9.36 -2.97 12.44
CA LEU A 127 9.27 -2.97 10.97
C LEU A 127 10.52 -2.37 10.33
N GLY A 128 11.03 -3.06 9.30
CA GLY A 128 12.14 -2.60 8.47
C GLY A 128 11.74 -1.41 7.60
N ALA A 129 12.72 -0.68 7.07
CA ALA A 129 12.47 0.55 6.31
C ALA A 129 11.57 0.33 5.07
N ASP A 130 11.72 -0.79 4.37
CA ASP A 130 10.90 -1.11 3.20
C ASP A 130 9.45 -1.39 3.59
N ASP A 131 9.24 -2.15 4.68
CA ASP A 131 7.90 -2.45 5.20
C ASP A 131 7.21 -1.20 5.75
N ARG A 132 7.96 -0.28 6.38
CA ARG A 132 7.42 1.02 6.82
C ARG A 132 6.92 1.84 5.63
N ARG A 133 7.67 1.88 4.52
CA ARG A 133 7.23 2.56 3.29
C ARG A 133 5.99 1.91 2.72
N ALA A 134 5.98 0.58 2.62
CA ALA A 134 4.81 -0.17 2.14
C ALA A 134 3.57 0.06 3.01
N LEU A 135 3.73 0.10 4.34
CA LEU A 135 2.64 0.38 5.27
C LEU A 135 2.10 1.80 5.08
N VAL A 136 2.95 2.82 4.98
CA VAL A 136 2.50 4.20 4.74
C VAL A 136 1.72 4.31 3.42
N SER A 137 2.19 3.68 2.35
CA SER A 137 1.46 3.62 1.07
C SER A 137 0.10 2.92 1.23
N ALA A 138 0.04 1.80 1.94
CA ALA A 138 -1.20 1.05 2.15
C ALA A 138 -2.21 1.82 3.03
N VAL A 139 -1.75 2.52 4.07
CA VAL A 139 -2.61 3.41 4.88
C VAL A 139 -3.11 4.58 4.04
N SER A 140 -2.27 5.16 3.18
CA SER A 140 -2.67 6.25 2.27
C SER A 140 -3.73 5.78 1.27
N ALA A 141 -3.56 4.59 0.69
CA ALA A 141 -4.57 3.99 -0.18
C ALA A 141 -5.90 3.74 0.54
N ALA A 142 -5.86 3.20 1.76
CA ALA A 142 -7.06 3.03 2.58
C ALA A 142 -7.75 4.37 2.93
N ALA A 143 -6.96 5.43 3.17
CA ALA A 143 -7.46 6.78 3.38
C ALA A 143 -8.13 7.34 2.11
N ALA A 144 -7.53 7.14 0.94
CA ALA A 144 -8.10 7.55 -0.35
C ALA A 144 -9.41 6.81 -0.66
N ASP A 145 -9.46 5.49 -0.44
CA ASP A 145 -10.65 4.66 -0.69
C ASP A 145 -11.82 5.00 0.24
N ALA A 146 -11.52 5.36 1.49
CA ALA A 146 -12.52 5.75 2.46
C ALA A 146 -12.91 7.24 2.37
N SER A 147 -12.11 8.07 1.72
CA SER A 147 -12.43 9.48 1.47
C SER A 147 -13.47 9.63 0.35
N GLY A 148 -14.20 10.75 0.37
CA GLY A 148 -15.20 11.08 -0.64
C GLY A 148 -16.45 11.75 -0.09
N SER A 149 -17.29 12.31 -0.97
CA SER A 149 -18.58 12.94 -0.63
C SER A 149 -18.49 13.95 0.53
N GLY A 150 -17.39 14.72 0.62
CA GLY A 150 -17.17 15.71 1.68
C GLY A 150 -16.46 15.19 2.94
N VAL A 151 -16.06 13.92 2.98
CA VAL A 151 -15.25 13.32 4.04
C VAL A 151 -13.80 13.18 3.57
N ARG A 152 -12.84 13.62 4.39
CA ARG A 152 -11.40 13.42 4.18
C ARG A 152 -10.81 12.64 5.35
N ILE A 153 -10.01 11.62 5.06
CA ILE A 153 -9.34 10.82 6.08
C ILE A 153 -7.89 11.31 6.28
N TRP A 154 -7.51 11.50 7.54
CA TRP A 154 -6.16 11.83 7.98
C TRP A 154 -5.75 10.83 9.05
N ALA A 155 -4.58 10.23 8.95
CA ALA A 155 -4.10 9.27 9.94
C ALA A 155 -2.69 9.63 10.40
N ASP A 156 -2.38 9.33 11.65
CA ASP A 156 -1.00 9.32 12.12
C ASP A 156 -0.56 7.87 12.28
N VAL A 157 0.53 7.47 11.62
CA VAL A 157 1.15 6.16 11.81
C VAL A 157 2.27 6.29 12.82
N ASP A 158 2.18 5.53 13.92
CA ASP A 158 3.12 5.54 15.02
C ASP A 158 3.98 4.27 15.00
N PHE A 159 5.28 4.45 14.74
CA PHE A 159 6.32 3.42 14.72
C PHE A 159 7.14 3.39 16.03
N GLY A 160 6.66 4.01 17.11
CA GLY A 160 7.33 4.08 18.41
C GLY A 160 8.16 5.35 18.56
N SER A 161 9.34 5.41 17.94
CA SER A 161 10.19 6.62 17.97
C SER A 161 9.77 7.67 16.93
N GLN A 162 9.02 7.25 15.91
CA GLN A 162 8.59 8.10 14.79
C GLN A 162 7.07 8.08 14.66
N GLN A 163 6.46 9.25 14.53
CA GLN A 163 5.05 9.41 14.19
C GLN A 163 4.95 10.17 12.85
N VAL A 164 4.18 9.65 11.90
CA VAL A 164 4.09 10.16 10.52
C VAL A 164 2.64 10.39 10.13
N GLY A 165 2.31 11.61 9.71
CA GLY A 165 1.00 11.95 9.14
C GLY A 165 0.81 11.36 7.74
N VAL A 166 -0.32 10.72 7.52
CA VAL A 166 -0.74 10.08 6.28
C VAL A 166 -2.05 10.69 5.81
N SER A 167 -2.07 11.09 4.55
CA SER A 167 -3.24 11.61 3.83
C SER A 167 -3.62 10.66 2.69
N ASP A 168 -4.60 11.06 1.88
CA ASP A 168 -4.93 10.39 0.61
C ASP A 168 -3.87 10.62 -0.49
N SER A 169 -2.88 11.48 -0.25
CA SER A 169 -1.71 11.66 -1.11
C SER A 169 -0.56 10.76 -0.65
N GLU A 170 -0.28 9.73 -1.45
CA GLU A 170 0.86 8.84 -1.22
C GLU A 170 2.19 9.63 -1.25
N ASP A 171 2.36 10.52 -2.22
CA ASP A 171 3.59 11.32 -2.37
C ASP A 171 3.88 12.19 -1.16
N ALA A 172 2.87 12.89 -0.63
CA ALA A 172 3.01 13.72 0.57
C ALA A 172 3.32 12.88 1.80
N SER A 173 2.62 11.75 1.96
CA SER A 173 2.80 10.81 3.06
C SER A 173 4.21 10.20 3.05
N GLN A 174 4.69 9.76 1.89
CA GLN A 174 6.06 9.24 1.73
C GLN A 174 7.12 10.32 1.96
N ARG A 175 6.84 11.57 1.58
CA ARG A 175 7.74 12.70 1.85
C ARG A 175 7.88 12.96 3.35
N ARG A 176 6.78 12.91 4.12
CA ARG A 176 6.84 13.00 5.59
C ARG A 176 7.59 11.82 6.22
N LEU A 177 7.38 10.60 5.72
CA LEU A 177 8.12 9.43 6.21
C LEU A 177 9.63 9.59 5.99
N ARG A 178 10.05 10.07 4.80
CA ARG A 178 11.47 10.36 4.53
C ARG A 178 12.03 11.43 5.46
N MET A 179 11.30 12.52 5.68
CA MET A 179 11.68 13.56 6.63
C MET A 179 11.84 13.00 8.04
N ALA A 180 10.88 12.19 8.51
CA ALA A 180 10.95 11.55 9.82
C ALA A 180 12.19 10.64 9.95
N GLY A 181 12.50 9.88 8.89
CA GLY A 181 13.71 9.05 8.81
C GLY A 181 15.01 9.85 8.89
N GLN A 182 15.09 10.98 8.18
CA GLN A 182 16.27 11.85 8.19
C GLN A 182 16.45 12.56 9.53
N LEU A 183 15.37 13.03 10.14
CA LEU A 183 15.39 13.67 11.46
C LEU A 183 15.80 12.69 12.57
N ASP A 184 15.28 11.45 12.53
CA ASP A 184 15.60 10.41 13.52
C ASP A 184 17.07 9.95 13.42
N ALA A 185 17.69 10.10 12.25
CA ALA A 185 19.11 9.80 12.04
C ALA A 185 20.06 10.89 12.61
N ILE A 186 19.54 12.05 13.05
CA ILE A 186 20.35 13.10 13.67
C ILE A 186 20.79 12.64 15.06
N GLY A 187 22.09 12.63 15.31
CA GLY A 187 22.64 12.25 16.62
C GLY A 187 22.06 13.10 17.76
N GLY A 188 21.53 12.44 18.79
CA GLY A 188 20.90 13.09 19.95
C GLY A 188 19.38 13.23 19.87
N VAL A 189 18.77 12.91 18.74
CA VAL A 189 17.32 12.77 18.61
C VAL A 189 16.84 11.49 19.29
N VAL A 190 15.74 11.59 20.05
CA VAL A 190 15.11 10.47 20.77
C VAL A 190 13.67 10.23 20.32
N GLY A 191 13.14 11.09 19.46
CA GLY A 191 11.88 10.84 18.78
C GLY A 191 11.47 11.97 17.85
N VAL A 192 10.67 11.62 16.85
CA VAL A 192 10.24 12.53 15.79
C VAL A 192 8.74 12.40 15.58
N SER A 193 8.06 13.53 15.40
CA SER A 193 6.67 13.59 14.97
C SER A 193 6.56 14.52 13.78
N CYS A 194 6.21 13.97 12.61
CA CYS A 194 5.97 14.69 11.37
C CYS A 194 4.48 14.54 11.03
N THR A 195 3.62 15.33 11.66
CA THR A 195 2.15 15.20 11.60
C THR A 195 1.49 16.46 11.06
N PHE A 196 0.17 16.52 11.07
CA PHE A 196 -0.58 17.71 10.63
C PHE A 196 -0.78 18.68 11.79
N ALA A 197 -0.64 19.98 11.52
CA ALA A 197 -0.99 21.01 12.47
C ALA A 197 -2.49 20.94 12.80
N ALA A 198 -2.80 21.06 14.09
CA ALA A 198 -4.18 21.28 14.53
C ALA A 198 -4.58 22.72 14.17
N GLY A 199 -5.31 22.90 13.07
CA GLY A 199 -5.71 24.21 12.54
C GLY A 199 -7.21 24.35 12.32
N ALA A 200 -7.73 25.57 12.47
CA ALA A 200 -9.14 25.90 12.23
C ALA A 200 -9.53 25.78 10.74
N ASP A 201 -8.56 25.95 9.83
CA ASP A 201 -8.74 25.87 8.38
C ASP A 201 -8.70 24.42 7.85
N GLY A 202 -8.57 23.44 8.74
CA GLY A 202 -8.50 22.01 8.43
C GLY A 202 -7.09 21.52 8.11
N ARG A 203 -6.96 20.20 8.00
CA ARG A 203 -5.68 19.54 7.66
C ARG A 203 -5.40 19.66 6.16
N SER A 204 -4.11 19.74 5.81
CA SER A 204 -3.64 19.88 4.43
C SER A 204 -2.23 19.28 4.27
N ASP A 205 -1.89 18.96 3.02
CA ASP A 205 -0.54 18.55 2.61
C ASP A 205 0.39 19.73 2.31
N GLU A 206 -0.05 20.97 2.53
CA GLU A 206 0.80 22.16 2.39
C GLU A 206 1.85 22.28 3.51
N PRO A 207 3.01 22.91 3.26
CA PRO A 207 4.08 23.06 4.27
C PRO A 207 3.61 23.75 5.55
N ALA A 208 2.80 24.80 5.41
CA ALA A 208 2.27 25.58 6.53
C ALA A 208 1.28 24.81 7.40
N ALA A 209 0.73 23.70 6.89
CA ALA A 209 -0.20 22.83 7.61
C ALA A 209 0.48 21.63 8.27
N GLN A 210 1.82 21.54 8.21
CA GLN A 210 2.59 20.49 8.87
C GLN A 210 3.01 20.91 10.28
N GLN A 211 3.03 19.94 11.20
CA GLN A 211 3.58 20.06 12.54
C GLN A 211 4.73 19.08 12.68
N VAL A 212 5.95 19.60 12.67
CA VAL A 212 7.17 18.81 12.82
C VAL A 212 7.80 19.09 14.17
N THR A 213 7.88 18.06 15.02
CA THR A 213 8.49 18.13 16.34
C THR A 213 9.60 17.11 16.48
N VAL A 214 10.78 17.58 16.87
CA VAL A 214 11.96 16.75 17.15
C VAL A 214 12.25 16.79 18.65
N ARG A 215 12.23 15.63 19.30
CA ARG A 215 12.63 15.49 20.70
C ARG A 215 14.11 15.16 20.75
N SER A 216 14.88 15.99 21.46
CA SER A 216 16.33 15.86 21.56
C SER A 216 16.76 15.69 23.01
N ALA A 217 17.62 14.71 23.27
CA ALA A 217 18.31 14.56 24.56
C ALA A 217 19.55 15.49 24.67
N GLY A 218 19.87 16.25 23.61
CA GLY A 218 20.96 17.21 23.61
C GLY A 218 20.75 18.34 24.61
N THR A 219 21.85 18.87 25.16
CA THR A 219 21.85 20.02 26.07
C THR A 219 22.76 21.13 25.54
N GLY A 220 22.46 22.39 25.85
CA GLY A 220 23.31 23.53 25.49
C GLY A 220 23.62 23.58 23.99
N THR A 221 24.90 23.55 23.62
CA THR A 221 25.36 23.57 22.22
C THR A 221 24.92 22.34 21.43
N GLY A 222 24.79 21.17 22.07
CA GLY A 222 24.29 19.96 21.42
C GLY A 222 22.82 20.09 21.03
N PHE A 223 22.00 20.72 21.88
CA PHE A 223 20.61 21.01 21.54
C PHE A 223 20.51 21.97 20.34
N ALA A 224 21.32 23.04 20.35
CA ALA A 224 21.35 24.02 19.25
C ALA A 224 21.80 23.37 17.92
N ALA A 225 22.78 22.47 17.97
CA ALA A 225 23.22 21.73 16.79
C ALA A 225 22.13 20.81 16.22
N VAL A 226 21.40 20.10 17.09
CA VAL A 226 20.25 19.28 16.65
C VAL A 226 19.16 20.15 16.04
N ALA A 227 18.85 21.30 16.65
CA ALA A 227 17.84 22.23 16.14
C ALA A 227 18.20 22.75 14.74
N ALA A 228 19.43 23.21 14.54
CA ALA A 228 19.90 23.70 13.24
C ALA A 228 19.89 22.59 12.16
N ALA A 229 20.33 21.38 12.50
CA ALA A 229 20.28 20.25 11.57
C ALA A 229 18.84 19.84 11.22
N ALA A 230 17.93 19.89 12.20
CA ALA A 230 16.53 19.55 12.00
C ALA A 230 15.81 20.58 11.10
N GLU A 231 16.11 21.88 11.28
CA GLU A 231 15.62 22.93 10.39
C GLU A 231 16.10 22.72 8.95
N GLN A 232 17.38 22.41 8.74
CA GLN A 232 17.93 22.14 7.41
C GLN A 232 17.25 20.95 6.72
N VAL A 233 17.05 19.84 7.45
CA VAL A 233 16.31 18.68 6.92
C VAL A 233 14.86 19.05 6.56
N GLY A 234 14.21 19.87 7.38
CA GLY A 234 12.87 20.38 7.11
C GLY A 234 12.81 21.15 5.80
N ASP A 235 13.70 22.12 5.61
CA ASP A 235 13.76 22.96 4.41
C ASP A 235 14.09 22.16 3.14
N ASP A 236 14.95 21.16 3.23
CA ASP A 236 15.34 20.31 2.09
C ASP A 236 14.17 19.42 1.61
N VAL A 237 13.39 18.86 2.54
CA VAL A 237 12.33 17.90 2.21
C VAL A 237 10.98 18.60 1.97
N PHE A 238 10.68 19.62 2.75
CA PHE A 238 9.39 20.31 2.77
C PHE A 238 9.60 21.83 2.91
N PRO A 239 10.04 22.51 1.83
CA PRO A 239 10.40 23.93 1.90
C PRO A 239 9.32 24.79 2.56
N GLY A 240 9.69 25.55 3.59
CA GLY A 240 8.78 26.40 4.35
C GLY A 240 8.04 25.69 5.50
N VAL A 241 8.38 24.44 5.82
CA VAL A 241 7.90 23.76 7.03
C VAL A 241 8.58 24.32 8.28
N GLN A 242 7.83 24.44 9.37
CA GLN A 242 8.41 24.79 10.66
C GLN A 242 8.77 23.52 11.44
N VAL A 243 10.06 23.41 11.79
CA VAL A 243 10.56 22.31 12.63
C VAL A 243 10.81 22.83 14.03
N ARG A 244 10.13 22.23 15.02
CA ARG A 244 10.30 22.58 16.43
C ARG A 244 11.12 21.52 17.13
N THR A 245 12.30 21.91 17.61
CA THR A 245 13.09 21.04 18.49
C THR A 245 12.71 21.31 19.95
N VAL A 246 12.48 20.25 20.72
CA VAL A 246 12.09 20.30 22.13
C VAL A 246 12.90 19.31 22.95
N GLN A 247 12.99 19.53 24.25
CA GLN A 247 13.53 18.54 25.19
C GLN A 247 12.51 17.40 25.41
N PRO A 248 12.95 16.21 25.88
CA PRO A 248 12.11 15.02 26.00
C PRO A 248 10.99 15.17 27.03
#